data_AF-A0A352QRL0-F1
#
_entry.id   AF-A0A352QRL0-F1
#
_cell.length_a   1.000
_cell.length_b   1.000
_cell.length_c   1.000
_cell.angle_alpha   90.00
_cell.angle_beta   90.00
_cell.angle_gamma   90.00
#
_symmetry.space_group_name_H-M   'P 1'
#
loop_
_entity.id
_entity.type
_entity.pdbx_description
1 polymer ?
#
loop_
_entity_poly.entity_id
_entity_poly.type
_entity_poly.pdbx_seq_one_letter_code
_entity_poly.pdbx_strand_id
1 'polypeptide(L)'
;MAALPQASPFPLAAIAAAPHRLLFFVGAANVLAAMAWWTGWLGGLLPTPSVPAGWMHAFVMQYQVLPTFIFGFLLTVFPRWMGQVDASRWHYLPVGLGLVAGQALTLAGLLSGSALLLHIGVVNTLAGWLAAMAVLASWLVRDRSGNWHAVSCFAGLVMGLAGLLAFVVYLHLPQEPRLAFAMLKIGTFGLLVPIYSTVAHRMFPFFAGNVVAGYRAWRPMWLLAAAWPLWLGHLALELAHLYQWLWLVDLPLLALHGLML
;
A
#
# COMPACT_ATOMS: atom_id res chain seq x y z
N MET A 1 27.50 -20.55 38.15
CA MET A 1 26.42 -19.60 37.77
C MET A 1 26.56 -19.31 36.29
N ALA A 2 25.68 -19.85 35.45
CA ALA A 2 25.60 -19.42 34.06
C ALA A 2 25.02 -18.01 34.03
N ALA A 3 25.73 -17.06 33.44
CA ALA A 3 25.24 -15.70 33.26
C ALA A 3 23.96 -15.75 32.43
N LEU A 4 22.87 -15.20 32.95
CA LEU A 4 21.63 -15.01 32.20
C LEU A 4 21.98 -14.19 30.94
N PRO A 5 21.50 -14.57 29.75
CA PRO A 5 21.72 -13.76 28.55
C PRO A 5 21.22 -12.35 28.83
N GLN A 6 22.10 -11.36 28.74
CA GLN A 6 21.69 -9.97 28.82
C GLN A 6 20.70 -9.73 27.68
N ALA A 7 19.45 -9.43 28.03
CA ALA A 7 18.44 -9.03 27.06
C ALA A 7 19.02 -7.82 26.30
N SER A 8 19.35 -8.03 25.03
CA SER A 8 19.89 -6.97 24.21
C SER A 8 18.84 -5.85 24.15
N PRO A 9 19.20 -4.58 24.40
CA PRO A 9 18.26 -3.48 24.26
C PRO A 9 17.68 -3.52 22.85
N PHE A 10 16.38 -3.27 22.73
CA PHE A 10 15.61 -3.35 21.48
C PHE A 10 16.45 -2.77 20.31
N PRO A 11 16.99 -3.60 19.41
CA PRO A 11 18.07 -3.14 18.55
C PRO A 11 17.49 -2.32 17.41
N LEU A 12 17.29 -1.02 17.64
CA LEU A 12 16.83 -0.06 16.62
C LEU A 12 17.70 -0.13 15.36
N ALA A 13 19.00 -0.34 15.53
CA ALA A 13 19.94 -0.58 14.43
C ALA A 13 19.60 -1.82 13.60
N ALA A 14 19.06 -2.87 14.23
CA ALA A 14 18.64 -4.08 13.52
C ALA A 14 17.32 -3.83 12.77
N ILE A 15 16.36 -3.10 13.34
CA ILE A 15 15.12 -2.71 12.65
C ILE A 15 15.44 -1.87 11.41
N ALA A 16 16.39 -0.94 11.52
CA ALA A 16 16.84 -0.10 10.43
C ALA A 16 17.91 -0.74 9.52
N ALA A 17 18.11 -2.06 9.56
CA ALA A 17 19.13 -2.73 8.74
C ALA A 17 18.66 -3.04 7.32
N ALA A 18 17.35 -3.17 7.09
CA ALA A 18 16.78 -3.46 5.78
C ALA A 18 15.40 -2.79 5.61
N PRO A 19 15.00 -2.46 4.37
CA PRO A 19 13.75 -1.73 4.12
C PRO A 19 12.52 -2.45 4.69
N HIS A 20 12.37 -3.75 4.41
CA HIS A 20 11.23 -4.54 4.91
C HIS A 20 11.21 -4.63 6.44
N ARG A 21 12.36 -4.70 7.13
CA ARG A 21 12.40 -4.79 8.61
C ARG A 21 11.82 -3.52 9.25
N LEU A 22 12.27 -2.36 8.79
CA LEU A 22 11.77 -1.08 9.27
C LEU A 22 10.30 -0.89 8.93
N LEU A 23 9.95 -1.03 7.65
CA LEU A 23 8.63 -0.68 7.16
C LEU A 23 7.56 -1.70 7.56
N PHE A 24 7.90 -2.98 7.76
CA PHE A 24 6.96 -3.95 8.33
C PHE A 24 6.76 -3.74 9.82
N PHE A 25 7.80 -3.31 10.55
CA PHE A 25 7.64 -2.91 11.95
C PHE A 25 6.71 -1.70 12.07
N VAL A 26 6.94 -0.67 11.25
CA VAL A 26 6.04 0.50 11.16
C VAL A 26 4.63 0.04 10.79
N GLY A 27 4.49 -0.83 9.79
CA GLY A 27 3.20 -1.37 9.39
C GLY A 27 2.49 -2.14 10.50
N ALA A 28 3.19 -2.99 11.24
CA ALA A 28 2.62 -3.73 12.36
C ALA A 28 2.14 -2.79 13.48
N ALA A 29 2.95 -1.77 13.84
CA ALA A 29 2.55 -0.75 14.80
C ALA A 29 1.33 0.05 14.30
N ASN A 30 1.33 0.41 13.02
CA ASN A 30 0.24 1.11 12.34
C ASN A 30 -1.07 0.31 12.34
N VAL A 31 -1.03 -1.00 12.06
CA VAL A 31 -2.21 -1.88 12.14
C VAL A 31 -2.78 -1.83 13.56
N LEU A 32 -1.95 -2.05 14.58
CA LEU A 32 -2.41 -2.09 15.97
C LEU A 32 -3.04 -0.75 16.39
N ALA A 33 -2.39 0.37 16.08
CA ALA A 33 -2.89 1.70 16.40
C ALA A 33 -4.19 2.02 15.65
N ALA A 34 -4.27 1.69 14.36
CA ALA A 34 -5.47 1.90 13.55
C ALA A 34 -6.65 1.06 14.04
N MET A 35 -6.41 -0.21 14.39
CA MET A 35 -7.45 -1.10 14.90
C MET A 35 -7.89 -0.73 16.31
N ALA A 36 -6.98 -0.24 17.17
CA ALA A 36 -7.35 0.30 18.48
C ALA A 36 -8.27 1.53 18.34
N TRP A 37 -7.92 2.47 17.46
CA TRP A 37 -8.79 3.61 17.15
C TRP A 37 -10.14 3.15 16.59
N TRP A 38 -10.14 2.26 15.59
CA TRP A 38 -11.37 1.78 14.95
C TRP A 38 -12.30 1.06 15.92
N THR A 39 -11.75 0.19 16.77
CA THR A 39 -12.50 -0.51 17.82
C THR A 39 -13.07 0.45 18.85
N GLY A 40 -12.27 1.44 19.28
CA GLY A 40 -12.75 2.48 20.20
C GLY A 40 -13.88 3.31 19.60
N TRP A 41 -13.80 3.65 18.31
CA TRP A 41 -14.86 4.40 17.63
C TRP A 41 -16.14 3.57 17.47
N LEU A 42 -16.04 2.31 17.01
CA LEU A 42 -17.19 1.40 16.91
C LEU A 42 -17.85 1.12 18.26
N GLY A 43 -17.05 1.06 19.33
CA GLY A 43 -17.52 0.89 20.70
C GLY A 43 -18.13 2.14 21.34
N GLY A 44 -18.19 3.27 20.62
CA GLY A 44 -18.73 4.53 21.15
C GLY A 44 -17.83 5.21 22.20
N LEU A 45 -16.56 4.82 22.29
CA LEU A 45 -15.60 5.34 23.28
C LEU A 45 -14.85 6.59 22.81
N LEU A 46 -14.96 6.93 21.53
CA LEU A 46 -14.20 8.00 20.88
C LEU A 46 -15.14 9.03 20.24
N PRO A 47 -14.70 10.30 20.10
CA PRO A 47 -15.50 11.33 19.45
C PRO A 47 -15.77 11.00 17.98
N THR A 48 -16.84 11.56 17.43
CA THR A 48 -17.12 11.48 16.00
C THR A 48 -16.15 12.41 15.24
N PRO A 49 -15.33 11.90 14.32
CA PRO A 49 -14.42 12.72 13.54
C PRO A 49 -15.16 13.63 12.55
N SER A 50 -14.52 14.73 12.14
CA SER A 50 -15.07 15.68 11.17
C SER A 50 -15.25 15.11 9.77
N VAL A 51 -14.41 14.14 9.39
CA VAL A 51 -14.58 13.31 8.19
C VAL A 51 -15.31 12.02 8.60
N PRO A 52 -16.31 11.54 7.85
CA PRO A 52 -17.00 10.30 8.17
C PRO A 52 -16.04 9.17 8.54
N ALA A 53 -16.23 8.57 9.71
CA ALA A 53 -15.24 7.64 10.27
C ALA A 53 -14.98 6.43 9.38
N GLY A 54 -15.97 5.96 8.61
CA GLY A 54 -15.78 4.90 7.62
C GLY A 54 -14.80 5.30 6.50
N TRP A 55 -14.83 6.55 6.05
CA TRP A 55 -13.86 7.06 5.08
C TRP A 55 -12.48 7.24 5.71
N MET A 56 -12.42 7.66 6.98
CA MET A 56 -11.14 7.71 7.70
C MET A 56 -10.54 6.34 7.92
N HIS A 57 -11.34 5.34 8.27
CA HIS A 57 -10.90 3.95 8.37
C HIS A 57 -10.38 3.45 7.02
N ALA A 58 -11.12 3.66 5.94
CA ALA A 58 -10.68 3.31 4.59
C ALA A 58 -9.36 4.01 4.23
N PHE A 59 -9.25 5.31 4.50
CA PHE A 59 -8.03 6.08 4.27
C PHE A 59 -6.83 5.50 5.05
N VAL A 60 -6.97 5.36 6.37
CA VAL A 60 -5.91 4.83 7.24
C VAL A 60 -5.47 3.44 6.76
N MET A 61 -6.41 2.55 6.45
CA MET A 61 -6.10 1.20 6.02
C MET A 61 -5.43 1.15 4.64
N GLN A 62 -6.01 1.82 3.64
CA GLN A 62 -5.55 1.74 2.25
C GLN A 62 -4.32 2.59 1.97
N TYR A 63 -4.11 3.69 2.72
CA TYR A 63 -3.07 4.69 2.43
C TYR A 63 -1.98 4.84 3.49
N GLN A 64 -2.18 4.35 4.72
CA GLN A 64 -1.17 4.48 5.80
C GLN A 64 -0.71 3.12 6.31
N VAL A 65 -1.63 2.17 6.49
CA VAL A 65 -1.32 0.84 6.99
C VAL A 65 -0.76 -0.05 5.87
N LEU A 66 -1.57 -0.40 4.88
CA LEU A 66 -1.14 -1.34 3.83
C LEU A 66 0.06 -0.85 3.01
N PRO A 67 0.18 0.45 2.67
CA PRO A 67 1.33 0.95 1.92
C PRO A 67 2.66 0.82 2.64
N THR A 68 2.70 0.85 3.97
CA THR A 68 3.97 0.60 4.69
C THR A 68 4.50 -0.81 4.41
N PHE A 69 3.64 -1.83 4.35
CA PHE A 69 4.04 -3.17 3.93
C PHE A 69 4.39 -3.21 2.45
N ILE A 70 3.60 -2.58 1.59
CA ILE A 70 3.88 -2.53 0.15
C ILE A 70 5.24 -1.89 -0.11
N PHE A 71 5.53 -0.73 0.47
CA PHE A 71 6.82 -0.06 0.31
C PHE A 71 7.96 -0.85 0.94
N GLY A 72 7.77 -1.47 2.11
CA GLY A 72 8.77 -2.34 2.73
C GLY A 72 9.18 -3.50 1.82
N PHE A 73 8.19 -4.11 1.17
CA PHE A 73 8.39 -5.17 0.21
C PHE A 73 9.05 -4.64 -1.07
N LEU A 74 8.47 -3.63 -1.71
CA LEU A 74 8.92 -3.11 -3.01
C LEU A 74 10.34 -2.51 -2.93
N LEU A 75 10.67 -1.74 -1.89
CA LEU A 75 12.03 -1.21 -1.68
C LEU A 75 13.07 -2.31 -1.45
N THR A 76 12.64 -3.49 -1.01
CA THR A 76 13.52 -4.66 -0.86
C THR A 76 13.66 -5.44 -2.18
N VAL A 77 12.56 -5.64 -2.91
CA VAL A 77 12.53 -6.57 -4.04
C VAL A 77 12.79 -5.93 -5.39
N PHE A 78 12.48 -4.64 -5.60
CA PHE A 78 12.75 -3.95 -6.87
C PHE A 78 14.20 -4.07 -7.32
N PRO A 79 15.21 -3.72 -6.50
CA PRO A 79 16.58 -3.84 -6.95
C PRO A 79 16.92 -5.27 -7.36
N ARG A 80 16.49 -6.26 -6.58
CA ARG A 80 16.71 -7.69 -6.88
C ARG A 80 16.01 -8.16 -8.16
N TRP A 81 14.80 -7.68 -8.41
CA TRP A 81 14.01 -8.01 -9.59
C TRP A 81 14.62 -7.46 -10.88
N MET A 82 15.41 -6.38 -10.79
CA MET A 82 15.99 -5.67 -11.92
C MET A 82 17.54 -5.75 -11.94
N GLY A 83 18.14 -6.62 -11.11
CA GLY A 83 19.59 -6.81 -11.03
C GLY A 83 20.37 -5.56 -10.56
N GLN A 84 19.75 -4.69 -9.77
CA GLN A 84 20.34 -3.46 -9.25
C GLN A 84 20.95 -3.67 -7.85
N VAL A 85 21.72 -2.68 -7.39
CA VAL A 85 22.27 -2.66 -6.03
C VAL A 85 21.16 -2.50 -5.00
N ASP A 86 21.24 -3.27 -3.91
CA ASP A 86 20.29 -3.23 -2.79
C ASP A 86 20.17 -1.83 -2.16
N ALA A 87 19.00 -1.56 -1.58
CA ALA A 87 18.66 -0.26 -1.00
C ALA A 87 19.55 0.11 0.20
N SER A 88 20.28 1.22 0.09
CA SER A 88 20.93 1.86 1.26
C SER A 88 19.90 2.52 2.18
N ARG A 89 20.27 2.81 3.44
CA ARG A 89 19.41 3.44 4.46
C ARG A 89 18.71 4.73 4.02
N TRP A 90 19.35 5.50 3.14
CA TRP A 90 18.80 6.76 2.63
C TRP A 90 17.60 6.57 1.71
N HIS A 91 17.44 5.38 1.14
CA HIS A 91 16.32 5.06 0.25
C HIS A 91 15.03 4.76 1.03
N TYR A 92 15.10 4.34 2.30
CA TYR A 92 13.91 3.88 3.04
C TYR A 92 13.69 4.55 4.40
N LEU A 93 14.70 5.17 5.01
CA LEU A 93 14.50 5.93 6.25
C LEU A 93 13.54 7.12 6.07
N PRO A 94 13.68 7.99 5.05
CA PRO A 94 12.74 9.09 4.83
C PRO A 94 11.31 8.60 4.57
N VAL A 95 11.17 7.48 3.85
CA VAL A 95 9.88 6.82 3.59
C VAL A 95 9.25 6.38 4.91
N GLY A 96 9.99 5.63 5.73
CA GLY A 96 9.50 5.14 7.02
C GLY A 96 9.09 6.28 7.96
N LEU A 97 9.90 7.34 8.03
CA LEU A 97 9.62 8.54 8.84
C LEU A 97 8.36 9.26 8.36
N GLY A 98 8.20 9.47 7.05
CA GLY A 98 7.00 10.09 6.48
C GLY A 98 5.73 9.29 6.77
N LEU A 99 5.78 7.96 6.59
CA LEU A 99 4.60 7.11 6.81
C LEU A 99 4.24 6.96 8.29
N VAL A 100 5.21 6.76 9.18
CA VAL A 100 4.94 6.61 10.63
C VAL A 100 4.43 7.91 11.25
N ALA A 101 5.07 9.05 10.94
CA ALA A 101 4.60 10.33 11.47
C ALA A 101 3.28 10.75 10.82
N GLY A 102 3.04 10.39 9.55
CA GLY A 102 1.76 10.65 8.89
C GLY A 102 0.60 9.94 9.58
N GLN A 103 0.78 8.67 9.91
CA GLN A 103 -0.23 7.91 10.65
C GLN A 103 -0.41 8.40 12.09
N ALA A 104 0.68 8.64 12.82
CA ALA A 104 0.61 9.13 14.20
C ALA A 104 -0.16 10.46 14.29
N LEU A 105 0.14 11.41 13.41
CA LEU A 105 -0.54 12.71 13.34
C LEU A 105 -1.99 12.59 12.89
N THR A 106 -2.29 11.68 11.95
CA THR A 106 -3.66 11.40 11.52
C THR A 106 -4.51 10.87 12.68
N LEU A 107 -4.02 9.87 13.41
CA LEU A 107 -4.71 9.32 14.58
C LEU A 107 -4.83 10.34 15.71
N ALA A 108 -3.78 11.14 15.95
CA ALA A 108 -3.84 12.24 16.91
C ALA A 108 -4.91 13.28 16.52
N GLY A 109 -5.03 13.61 15.24
CA GLY A 109 -6.09 14.47 14.71
C GLY A 109 -7.48 13.88 14.91
N LEU A 110 -7.64 12.58 14.68
CA LEU A 110 -8.91 11.88 14.90
C LEU A 110 -9.32 11.80 16.38
N LEU A 111 -8.36 11.63 17.29
CA LEU A 111 -8.62 11.57 18.73
C LEU A 111 -8.88 12.95 19.35
N SER A 112 -8.19 13.98 18.87
CA SER A 112 -8.31 15.36 19.39
C SER A 112 -9.36 16.21 18.68
N GLY A 113 -9.85 15.79 17.52
CA GLY A 113 -10.67 16.62 16.63
C GLY A 113 -9.88 17.70 15.89
N SER A 114 -8.53 17.70 15.97
CA SER A 114 -7.70 18.72 15.35
C SER A 114 -7.58 18.53 13.83
N ALA A 115 -8.20 19.43 13.07
CA ALA A 115 -8.07 19.49 11.60
C ALA A 115 -6.63 19.75 11.15
N LEU A 116 -5.85 20.51 11.93
CA LEU A 116 -4.44 20.78 11.63
C LEU A 116 -3.60 19.50 11.72
N LEU A 117 -3.75 18.72 12.79
CA LEU A 117 -3.02 17.45 12.94
C LEU A 117 -3.41 16.45 11.85
N LEU A 118 -4.69 16.38 11.52
CA LEU A 118 -5.18 15.55 10.41
C LEU A 118 -4.54 15.97 9.08
N HIS A 119 -4.57 17.26 8.75
CA HIS A 119 -3.97 17.79 7.53
C HIS A 119 -2.47 17.50 7.43
N ILE A 120 -1.70 17.81 8.49
CA ILE A 120 -0.26 17.54 8.51
C ILE A 120 0.01 16.03 8.42
N GLY A 121 -0.81 15.19 9.07
CA GLY A 121 -0.70 13.74 8.97
C GLY A 121 -0.84 13.23 7.54
N VAL A 122 -1.85 13.71 6.81
CA VAL A 122 -2.09 13.34 5.42
C VAL A 122 -0.99 13.87 4.48
N VAL A 123 -0.54 15.10 4.67
CA VAL A 123 0.59 15.67 3.91
C VAL A 123 1.88 14.87 4.15
N ASN A 124 2.13 14.42 5.38
CA ASN A 124 3.32 13.63 5.70
C ASN A 124 3.23 12.20 5.13
N THR A 125 2.02 11.60 5.09
CA THR A 125 1.77 10.37 4.32
C THR A 125 2.10 10.57 2.84
N LEU A 126 1.64 11.67 2.22
CA LEU A 126 1.96 12.02 0.84
C LEU A 126 3.46 12.20 0.62
N ALA A 127 4.16 12.89 1.52
CA ALA A 127 5.61 13.06 1.43
C ALA A 127 6.36 11.72 1.50
N GLY A 128 5.99 10.84 2.43
CA GLY A 128 6.54 9.49 2.52
C GLY A 128 6.27 8.64 1.27
N TRP A 129 5.07 8.74 0.73
CA TRP A 129 4.67 8.08 -0.52
C TRP A 129 5.50 8.56 -1.72
N LEU A 130 5.63 9.87 -1.90
CA LEU A 130 6.43 10.48 -2.98
C LEU A 130 7.91 10.12 -2.86
N ALA A 131 8.47 10.12 -1.64
CA ALA A 131 9.84 9.70 -1.41
C ALA A 131 10.06 8.23 -1.84
N ALA A 132 9.13 7.34 -1.51
CA ALA A 132 9.22 5.94 -1.92
C ALA A 132 9.11 5.78 -3.43
N MET A 133 8.15 6.47 -4.05
CA MET A 133 7.97 6.46 -5.50
C MET A 133 9.19 7.00 -6.23
N ALA A 134 9.84 8.08 -5.74
CA ALA A 134 11.05 8.62 -6.35
C ALA A 134 12.18 7.58 -6.38
N VAL A 135 12.38 6.86 -5.28
CA VAL A 135 13.37 5.76 -5.21
C VAL A 135 13.02 4.65 -6.19
N LEU A 136 11.78 4.15 -6.15
CA LEU A 136 11.32 3.04 -7.00
C LEU A 136 11.39 3.40 -8.49
N ALA A 137 10.96 4.62 -8.86
CA ALA A 137 11.05 5.15 -10.22
C ALA A 137 12.49 5.21 -10.69
N SER A 138 13.42 5.60 -9.81
CA SER A 138 14.84 5.67 -10.15
C SER A 138 15.43 4.31 -10.54
N TRP A 139 14.98 3.21 -9.92
CA TRP A 139 15.38 1.86 -10.36
C TRP A 139 14.66 1.45 -11.64
N LEU A 140 13.38 1.76 -11.76
CA LEU A 140 12.59 1.40 -12.95
C LEU A 140 13.13 2.08 -14.22
N VAL A 141 13.55 3.34 -14.14
CA VAL A 141 14.17 4.07 -15.26
C VAL A 141 15.53 3.47 -15.67
N ARG A 142 16.26 2.86 -14.73
CA ARG A 142 17.54 2.21 -14.99
C ARG A 142 17.39 0.75 -15.43
N ASP A 143 16.19 0.18 -15.32
CA ASP A 143 15.94 -1.20 -15.69
C ASP A 143 16.12 -1.42 -17.19
N ARG A 144 16.89 -2.44 -17.54
CA ARG A 144 17.08 -2.90 -18.92
C ARG A 144 16.41 -4.25 -19.18
N SER A 145 15.89 -4.90 -18.13
CA SER A 145 15.26 -6.21 -18.23
C SER A 145 13.81 -6.15 -18.72
N GLY A 146 13.16 -4.98 -18.64
CA GLY A 146 11.75 -4.82 -19.00
C GLY A 146 10.84 -5.52 -18.00
N ASN A 147 11.14 -5.41 -16.71
CA ASN A 147 10.44 -6.17 -15.67
C ASN A 147 8.98 -5.69 -15.50
N TRP A 148 8.07 -6.36 -16.19
CA TRP A 148 6.65 -6.05 -16.18
C TRP A 148 5.99 -6.09 -14.79
N HIS A 149 6.46 -6.95 -13.87
CA HIS A 149 5.92 -6.94 -12.50
C HIS A 149 6.31 -5.66 -11.76
N ALA A 150 7.53 -5.15 -11.96
CA ALA A 150 7.93 -3.87 -11.40
C ALA A 150 7.13 -2.72 -12.01
N VAL A 151 6.95 -2.71 -13.34
CA VAL A 151 6.10 -1.73 -14.04
C VAL A 151 4.67 -1.76 -13.50
N SER A 152 4.08 -2.95 -13.37
CA SER A 152 2.71 -3.15 -12.88
C SER A 152 2.55 -2.67 -11.43
N CYS A 153 3.47 -3.05 -10.52
CA CYS A 153 3.46 -2.53 -9.15
C CYS A 153 3.56 -0.99 -9.12
N PHE A 154 4.43 -0.41 -9.95
CA PHE A 154 4.59 1.05 -10.01
C PHE A 154 3.34 1.75 -10.57
N ALA A 155 2.69 1.17 -11.58
CA ALA A 155 1.41 1.67 -12.09
C ALA A 155 0.32 1.68 -11.00
N GLY A 156 0.24 0.61 -10.19
CA GLY A 156 -0.66 0.58 -9.02
C GLY A 156 -0.34 1.67 -7.99
N LEU A 157 0.94 1.96 -7.74
CA LEU A 157 1.35 3.07 -6.87
C LEU A 157 1.00 4.45 -7.43
N VAL A 158 1.04 4.62 -8.76
CA VAL A 158 0.58 5.86 -9.42
C VAL A 158 -0.91 6.05 -9.24
N MET A 159 -1.71 4.99 -9.40
CA MET A 159 -3.14 5.04 -9.09
C MET A 159 -3.39 5.36 -7.62
N GLY A 160 -2.64 4.72 -6.71
CA GLY A 160 -2.68 5.06 -5.28
C GLY A 160 -2.38 6.53 -5.01
N LEU A 161 -1.34 7.09 -5.64
CA LEU A 161 -1.02 8.51 -5.53
C LEU A 161 -2.21 9.39 -5.97
N ALA A 162 -2.89 9.05 -7.06
CA ALA A 162 -4.08 9.78 -7.51
C ALA A 162 -5.21 9.76 -6.46
N GLY A 163 -5.48 8.62 -5.83
CA GLY A 163 -6.47 8.52 -4.76
C GLY A 163 -6.06 9.26 -3.48
N LEU A 164 -4.77 9.24 -3.13
CA LEU A 164 -4.21 10.02 -2.02
C LEU A 164 -4.35 11.53 -2.26
N LEU A 165 -4.06 11.99 -3.48
CA LEU A 165 -4.25 13.38 -3.88
C LEU A 165 -5.73 13.78 -3.87
N ALA A 166 -6.64 12.90 -4.31
CA ALA A 166 -8.07 13.14 -4.21
C ALA A 166 -8.50 13.38 -2.75
N PHE A 167 -7.93 12.64 -1.80
CA PHE A 167 -8.20 12.87 -0.38
C PHE A 167 -7.60 14.15 0.17
N VAL A 168 -6.36 14.49 -0.22
CA VAL A 168 -5.75 15.79 0.12
C VAL A 168 -6.68 16.92 -0.33
N VAL A 169 -7.17 16.88 -1.56
CA VAL A 169 -8.08 17.90 -2.09
C VAL A 169 -9.42 17.87 -1.34
N TYR A 170 -9.96 16.69 -1.03
CA TYR A 170 -11.19 16.55 -0.24
C TYR A 170 -11.10 17.24 1.13
N LEU A 171 -9.96 17.18 1.83
CA LEU A 171 -9.80 17.87 3.12
C LEU A 171 -9.95 19.39 3.02
N HIS A 172 -9.74 19.96 1.82
CA HIS A 172 -9.92 21.39 1.54
C HIS A 172 -11.27 21.70 0.88
N LEU A 173 -11.96 20.69 0.35
CA LEU A 173 -13.26 20.79 -0.32
C LEU A 173 -14.23 19.71 0.22
N PRO A 174 -14.56 19.73 1.53
CA PRO A 174 -15.37 18.68 2.16
C PRO A 174 -16.80 18.58 1.60
N GLN A 175 -17.28 19.63 0.93
CA GLN A 175 -18.57 19.66 0.22
C GLN A 175 -18.59 18.77 -1.04
N GLU A 176 -17.44 18.27 -1.50
CA GLU A 176 -17.32 17.41 -2.68
C GLU A 176 -17.06 15.94 -2.27
N PRO A 177 -18.10 15.19 -1.84
CA PRO A 177 -17.94 13.82 -1.34
C PRO A 177 -17.43 12.84 -2.40
N ARG A 178 -17.53 13.20 -3.69
CA ARG A 178 -17.01 12.42 -4.82
C ARG A 178 -15.49 12.21 -4.71
N LEU A 179 -14.76 13.14 -4.12
CA LEU A 179 -13.31 13.02 -3.94
C LEU A 179 -12.93 11.97 -2.89
N ALA A 180 -13.66 11.91 -1.77
CA ALA A 180 -13.47 10.87 -0.75
C ALA A 180 -13.94 9.49 -1.28
N PHE A 181 -15.03 9.45 -2.02
CA PHE A 181 -15.48 8.24 -2.70
C PHE A 181 -14.45 7.76 -3.73
N ALA A 182 -13.87 8.68 -4.51
CA ALA A 182 -12.81 8.37 -5.47
C ALA A 182 -11.56 7.81 -4.77
N MET A 183 -11.10 8.44 -3.68
CA MET A 183 -10.03 7.89 -2.84
C MET A 183 -10.32 6.43 -2.45
N LEU A 184 -11.51 6.14 -1.93
CA LEU A 184 -11.88 4.81 -1.47
C LEU A 184 -11.84 3.76 -2.59
N LYS A 185 -12.38 4.09 -3.76
CA LYS A 185 -12.46 3.16 -4.90
C LYS A 185 -11.11 2.99 -5.59
N ILE A 186 -10.38 4.09 -5.79
CA ILE A 186 -9.02 4.07 -6.36
C ILE A 186 -8.07 3.27 -5.46
N GLY A 187 -8.13 3.48 -4.14
CA GLY A 187 -7.27 2.75 -3.19
C GLY A 187 -7.52 1.24 -3.24
N THR A 188 -8.76 0.80 -3.42
CA THR A 188 -9.07 -0.64 -3.54
C THR A 188 -8.71 -1.20 -4.92
N PHE A 189 -9.31 -0.67 -5.98
CA PHE A 189 -9.28 -1.28 -7.31
C PHE A 189 -8.15 -0.75 -8.21
N GLY A 190 -7.66 0.46 -7.97
CA GLY A 190 -6.51 1.02 -8.68
C GLY A 190 -5.17 0.68 -8.03
N LEU A 191 -5.12 0.55 -6.70
CA LEU A 191 -3.91 0.33 -5.92
C LEU A 191 -3.80 -1.10 -5.37
N LEU A 192 -4.67 -1.49 -4.43
CA LEU A 192 -4.47 -2.71 -3.65
C LEU A 192 -4.64 -3.98 -4.49
N VAL A 193 -5.73 -4.08 -5.26
CA VAL A 193 -6.00 -5.24 -6.13
C VAL A 193 -4.86 -5.42 -7.15
N PRO A 194 -4.47 -4.41 -7.95
CA PRO A 194 -3.39 -4.58 -8.92
C PRO A 194 -2.04 -4.93 -8.28
N ILE A 195 -1.68 -4.29 -7.16
CA ILE A 195 -0.41 -4.61 -6.47
C ILE A 195 -0.45 -6.04 -5.94
N TYR A 196 -1.50 -6.43 -5.21
CA TYR A 196 -1.61 -7.77 -4.64
C TYR A 196 -1.57 -8.84 -5.74
N SER A 197 -2.37 -8.70 -6.79
CA SER A 197 -2.40 -9.64 -7.91
C SER A 197 -1.06 -9.69 -8.64
N THR A 198 -0.37 -8.56 -8.85
CA THR A 198 0.96 -8.53 -9.46
C THR A 198 1.99 -9.29 -8.62
N VAL A 199 1.99 -9.05 -7.31
CA VAL A 199 2.92 -9.70 -6.38
C VAL A 199 2.61 -11.19 -6.29
N ALA A 200 1.35 -11.59 -6.15
CA ALA A 200 0.93 -12.99 -6.13
C ALA A 200 1.35 -13.72 -7.41
N HIS A 201 1.06 -13.13 -8.58
CA HIS A 201 1.43 -13.65 -9.90
C HIS A 201 2.95 -13.90 -10.04
N ARG A 202 3.80 -13.16 -9.32
CA ARG A 202 5.26 -13.36 -9.34
C ARG A 202 5.75 -14.29 -8.24
N MET A 203 5.27 -14.07 -7.01
CA MET A 203 5.84 -14.63 -5.79
C MET A 203 5.32 -16.02 -5.46
N PHE A 204 4.04 -16.32 -5.72
CA PHE A 204 3.52 -17.67 -5.43
C PHE A 204 4.22 -18.73 -6.30
N PRO A 205 4.37 -18.56 -7.63
CA PRO A 205 5.14 -19.51 -8.43
C PRO A 205 6.63 -19.55 -8.05
N PHE A 206 7.20 -18.43 -7.59
CA PHE A 206 8.58 -18.38 -7.12
C PHE A 206 8.77 -19.22 -5.85
N PHE A 207 7.90 -19.07 -4.86
CA PHE A 207 7.97 -19.85 -3.62
C PHE A 207 7.70 -21.33 -3.86
N ALA A 208 6.71 -21.66 -4.70
CA ALA A 208 6.44 -23.04 -5.09
C ALA A 208 7.65 -23.70 -5.76
N GLY A 209 8.34 -22.97 -6.67
CA GLY A 209 9.54 -23.48 -7.34
C GLY A 209 10.75 -23.70 -6.43
N ASN A 210 10.81 -23.05 -5.27
CA ASN A 210 11.89 -23.25 -4.31
C ASN A 210 11.66 -24.47 -3.38
N VAL A 211 10.43 -24.98 -3.29
CA VAL A 211 10.05 -26.03 -2.32
C VAL A 211 9.59 -27.31 -3.01
N VAL A 212 8.82 -27.20 -4.09
CA VAL A 212 8.19 -28.34 -4.77
C VAL A 212 9.11 -28.85 -5.88
N ALA A 213 9.66 -30.06 -5.71
CA ALA A 213 10.52 -30.69 -6.69
C ALA A 213 9.80 -30.87 -8.04
N GLY A 214 10.46 -30.45 -9.13
CA GLY A 214 9.90 -30.55 -10.48
C GLY A 214 8.84 -29.49 -10.84
N TYR A 215 8.51 -28.57 -9.92
CA TYR A 215 7.55 -27.50 -10.21
C TYR A 215 8.08 -26.54 -11.27
N ARG A 216 7.28 -26.30 -12.31
CA ARG A 216 7.56 -25.30 -13.33
C ARG A 216 6.71 -24.07 -13.05
N ALA A 217 7.36 -22.94 -12.78
CA ALA A 217 6.68 -21.69 -12.49
C ALA A 217 5.77 -21.28 -13.66
N TRP A 218 4.46 -21.30 -13.42
CA TRP A 218 3.46 -20.83 -14.36
C TRP A 218 3.04 -19.41 -14.01
N ARG A 219 3.35 -18.46 -14.90
CA ARG A 219 3.10 -17.02 -14.71
C ARG A 219 3.10 -16.27 -16.04
N PRO A 220 2.27 -16.68 -17.00
CA PRO A 220 2.30 -16.09 -18.33
C PRO A 220 1.84 -14.63 -18.27
N MET A 221 2.69 -13.72 -18.80
CA MET A 221 2.51 -12.28 -18.62
C MET A 221 1.21 -11.73 -19.22
N TRP A 222 0.62 -12.42 -20.20
CA TRP A 222 -0.64 -12.01 -20.82
C TRP A 222 -1.79 -11.97 -19.81
N LEU A 223 -1.79 -12.82 -18.77
CA LEU A 223 -2.82 -12.79 -17.73
C LEU A 223 -2.78 -11.46 -16.97
N LEU A 224 -1.58 -11.04 -16.57
CA LEU A 224 -1.39 -9.77 -15.88
C LEU A 224 -1.76 -8.60 -16.78
N ALA A 225 -1.36 -8.66 -18.06
CA ALA A 225 -1.71 -7.63 -19.04
C ALA A 225 -3.23 -7.54 -19.29
N ALA A 226 -3.92 -8.68 -19.35
CA ALA A 226 -5.38 -8.75 -19.55
C ALA A 226 -6.16 -8.30 -18.30
N ALA A 227 -5.62 -8.51 -17.10
CA ALA A 227 -6.28 -8.08 -15.86
C ALA A 227 -6.34 -6.56 -15.70
N TRP A 228 -5.31 -5.82 -16.17
CA TRP A 228 -5.24 -4.36 -16.08
C TRP A 228 -6.45 -3.61 -16.64
N PRO A 229 -6.85 -3.77 -17.92
CA PRO A 229 -8.02 -3.08 -18.44
C PRO A 229 -9.30 -3.45 -17.71
N LEU A 230 -9.40 -4.66 -17.15
CA LEU A 230 -10.56 -5.09 -16.37
C LEU A 230 -10.59 -4.44 -14.99
N TRP A 231 -9.45 -4.32 -14.29
CA TRP A 231 -9.37 -3.57 -13.03
C TRP A 231 -9.71 -2.09 -13.23
N LEU A 232 -9.19 -1.47 -14.29
CA LEU A 232 -9.51 -0.08 -14.64
C LEU A 232 -10.98 0.07 -15.06
N GLY A 233 -11.54 -0.90 -15.78
CA GLY A 233 -12.95 -0.95 -16.12
C GLY A 233 -13.83 -1.06 -14.88
N HIS A 234 -13.49 -1.94 -13.93
CA HIS A 234 -14.17 -2.06 -12.64
C HIS A 234 -14.15 -0.74 -11.88
N LEU A 235 -12.96 -0.14 -11.73
CA LEU A 235 -12.80 1.16 -11.08
C LEU A 235 -13.64 2.25 -11.76
N ALA A 236 -13.64 2.31 -13.10
CA ALA A 236 -14.41 3.30 -13.84
C ALA A 236 -15.93 3.13 -13.63
N LEU A 237 -16.43 1.90 -13.66
CA LEU A 237 -17.84 1.59 -13.40
C LEU A 237 -18.24 1.94 -11.96
N GLU A 238 -17.40 1.63 -10.98
CA GLU A 238 -17.57 2.02 -9.57
C GLU A 238 -17.64 3.54 -9.40
N LEU A 239 -16.70 4.29 -10.01
CA LEU A 239 -16.66 5.75 -9.96
C LEU A 239 -17.86 6.40 -10.66
N ALA A 240 -18.41 5.75 -11.69
CA ALA A 240 -19.60 6.19 -12.40
C ALA A 240 -20.91 5.71 -11.75
N HIS A 241 -20.85 4.98 -10.64
CA HIS A 241 -21.99 4.35 -9.97
C HIS A 241 -22.79 3.38 -10.87
N LEU A 242 -22.15 2.80 -11.88
CA LEU A 242 -22.75 1.88 -12.85
C LEU A 242 -22.67 0.42 -12.37
N TYR A 243 -23.06 0.18 -11.10
CA TYR A 243 -22.84 -1.11 -10.42
C TYR A 243 -23.48 -2.31 -11.12
N GLN A 244 -24.63 -2.10 -11.77
CA GLN A 244 -25.35 -3.12 -12.54
C GLN A 244 -24.56 -3.69 -13.73
N TRP A 245 -23.48 -3.03 -14.14
CA TRP A 245 -22.62 -3.44 -15.25
C TRP A 245 -21.29 -4.07 -14.79
N LEU A 246 -21.04 -4.18 -13.48
CA LEU A 246 -19.77 -4.70 -12.95
C LEU A 246 -19.47 -6.14 -13.38
N TRP A 247 -20.52 -6.94 -13.58
CA TRP A 247 -20.37 -8.31 -14.06
C TRP A 247 -19.65 -8.41 -15.42
N LEU A 248 -19.68 -7.36 -16.25
CA LEU A 248 -18.97 -7.32 -17.54
C LEU A 248 -17.46 -7.41 -17.38
N VAL A 249 -16.92 -6.91 -16.26
CA VAL A 249 -15.47 -6.94 -15.97
C VAL A 249 -15.13 -7.99 -14.91
N ASP A 250 -16.04 -8.26 -13.98
CA ASP A 250 -15.82 -9.21 -12.89
C ASP A 250 -15.87 -10.67 -13.34
N LEU A 251 -16.76 -11.04 -14.29
CA LEU A 251 -16.79 -12.40 -14.82
C LEU A 251 -15.49 -12.73 -15.59
N PRO A 252 -14.98 -11.87 -16.49
CA PRO A 252 -13.66 -12.08 -17.08
C PRO A 252 -12.52 -12.10 -16.05
N LEU A 253 -12.54 -11.23 -15.03
CA LEU A 253 -11.53 -11.27 -13.96
C LEU A 253 -11.54 -12.60 -13.20
N LEU A 254 -12.73 -13.10 -12.87
CA LEU A 254 -12.89 -14.42 -12.26
C LEU A 254 -12.30 -15.52 -13.14
N ALA A 255 -12.60 -15.51 -14.45
CA ALA A 255 -12.05 -16.47 -15.39
C ALA A 255 -10.52 -16.39 -15.47
N LEU A 256 -9.94 -15.19 -15.56
CA LEU A 256 -8.48 -14.99 -15.58
C LEU A 256 -7.82 -15.49 -14.29
N HIS A 257 -8.40 -15.19 -13.13
CA HIS A 257 -7.86 -15.66 -11.85
C HIS A 257 -8.04 -17.17 -11.66
N GLY A 258 -9.10 -17.77 -12.20
CA GLY A 258 -9.28 -19.22 -12.23
C GLY A 258 -8.18 -19.94 -13.03
N LEU A 259 -7.62 -19.29 -14.05
CA LEU A 259 -6.47 -19.82 -14.79
C LEU A 259 -5.16 -19.72 -13.98
N MET A 260 -5.09 -18.88 -12.94
CA MET A 260 -3.90 -18.67 -12.11
C MET A 260 -3.71 -19.66 -10.96
N LEU A 261 -4.71 -20.52 -10.70
CA LEU A 261 -4.68 -21.57 -9.68
C LEU A 261 -4.04 -22.85 -10.24
#